data_AF-A0A4U3FGW4-F1
#
_entry.id   AF-A0A4U3FGW4-F1
#
_cell.length_a   1.000
_cell.length_b   1.000
_cell.length_c   1.000
_cell.angle_alpha   90.00
_cell.angle_beta   90.00
_cell.angle_gamma   90.00
#
_symmetry.space_group_name_H-M   'P 1'
#
loop_
_entity.id
_entity.type
_entity.pdbx_description
1 polymer ?
#
loop_
_entity_poly.entity_id
_entity_poly.type
_entity_poly.pdbx_seq_one_letter_code
_entity_poly.pdbx_strand_id
1 'polypeptide(L)'
;MYYINREQIERRIVALEDVCEALQQVSTHWDSSLISGFVQERALHLAIECVTDIGSYLIDGFIMRDASSYDDIVDIMRDEKVIDQPMGETLTALVRLRRPLVQEYYDWNRTELHPLTTPLVHVLKEFGQRVYTYLDQELDSLTVVNVDRASGNSTST
;
A
#
# COMPACT_ATOMS: atom_id res chain seq x y z
N MET A 1 9.03 -19.33 -11.66
CA MET A 1 10.11 -18.45 -11.16
C MET A 1 9.39 -17.28 -10.50
N TYR A 2 9.61 -17.04 -9.20
CA TYR A 2 9.06 -15.85 -8.55
C TYR A 2 9.59 -14.62 -9.30
N TYR A 3 8.70 -13.82 -9.87
CA TYR A 3 9.07 -12.57 -10.52
C TYR A 3 8.43 -11.45 -9.71
N ILE A 4 9.13 -11.04 -8.66
CA ILE A 4 8.72 -9.91 -7.84
C ILE A 4 9.09 -8.65 -8.61
N ASN A 5 8.09 -7.84 -8.94
CA ASN A 5 8.29 -6.62 -9.71
C ASN A 5 8.73 -5.46 -8.79
N ARG A 6 9.93 -5.59 -8.20
CA ARG A 6 10.48 -4.65 -7.21
C ARG A 6 10.52 -3.22 -7.73
N GLU A 7 10.90 -3.04 -8.99
CA GLU A 7 10.92 -1.73 -9.64
C GLU A 7 9.52 -1.07 -9.65
N GLN A 8 8.47 -1.84 -9.96
CA GLN A 8 7.11 -1.30 -9.96
C GLN A 8 6.64 -0.97 -8.54
N ILE A 9 6.96 -1.78 -7.54
CA ILE A 9 6.65 -1.50 -6.13
C ILE A 9 7.36 -0.21 -5.68
N GLU A 10 8.66 -0.09 -5.94
CA GLU A 10 9.46 1.08 -5.57
C GLU A 10 8.90 2.37 -6.17
N ARG A 11 8.48 2.35 -7.44
CA ARG A 11 7.86 3.53 -8.08
C ARG A 11 6.60 4.00 -7.35
N ARG A 12 5.79 3.08 -6.79
CA ARG A 12 4.60 3.47 -6.00
C ARG A 12 4.97 3.96 -4.61
N ILE A 13 5.97 3.36 -3.97
CA ILE A 13 6.46 3.85 -2.68
C ILE A 13 7.01 5.28 -2.82
N VAL A 14 7.75 5.57 -3.89
CA VAL A 14 8.19 6.95 -4.20
C VAL A 14 6.98 7.87 -4.45
N ALA A 15 5.96 7.41 -5.18
CA ALA A 15 4.74 8.20 -5.38
C ALA A 15 3.98 8.49 -4.07
N LEU A 16 4.10 7.63 -3.05
CA LEU A 16 3.53 7.90 -1.72
C LEU A 16 4.18 9.12 -1.04
N GLU A 17 5.40 9.53 -1.42
CA GLU A 17 6.05 10.73 -0.87
C GLU A 17 5.28 11.99 -1.27
N ASP A 18 4.96 12.15 -2.56
CA ASP A 18 4.14 13.25 -3.08
C ASP A 18 2.73 13.25 -2.46
N VAL A 19 2.14 12.06 -2.30
CA VAL A 19 0.83 11.89 -1.65
C VAL A 19 0.89 12.33 -0.19
N CYS A 20 1.92 11.91 0.56
CA CYS A 20 2.12 12.31 1.95
C CYS A 20 2.33 13.81 2.08
N GLU A 21 3.09 14.43 1.16
CA GLU A 21 3.26 15.89 1.14
C GLU A 21 1.92 16.59 0.93
N ALA A 22 1.12 16.18 -0.06
CA ALA A 22 -0.19 16.76 -0.32
C ALA A 22 -1.15 16.62 0.88
N LEU A 23 -1.23 15.43 1.48
CA LEU A 23 -2.04 15.16 2.68
C LEU A 23 -1.57 16.00 3.89
N GLN A 24 -0.26 16.16 4.07
CA GLN A 24 0.30 16.99 5.14
C GLN A 24 -0.02 18.47 4.93
N GLN A 25 0.15 18.99 3.71
CA GLN A 25 -0.13 20.38 3.39
C GLN A 25 -1.60 20.72 3.62
N VAL A 26 -2.51 19.88 3.10
CA VAL A 26 -3.96 20.12 3.21
C VAL A 26 -4.48 19.94 4.64
N SER A 27 -3.91 19.02 5.42
CA SER A 27 -4.29 18.86 6.84
C SER A 27 -3.78 19.99 7.72
N THR A 28 -2.63 20.58 7.40
CA THR A 28 -2.02 21.68 8.18
C THR A 28 -2.66 23.03 7.86
N HIS A 29 -2.99 23.26 6.58
CA HIS A 29 -3.48 24.54 6.08
C HIS A 29 -4.93 24.45 5.57
N TRP A 30 -5.76 23.63 6.23
CA TRP A 30 -7.14 23.44 5.81
C TRP A 30 -7.93 24.75 5.84
N ASP A 31 -8.39 25.20 4.67
CA ASP A 31 -9.11 26.46 4.49
C ASP A 31 -10.54 26.27 3.97
N SER A 32 -10.99 25.02 3.83
CA SER A 32 -12.29 24.64 3.25
C SER A 32 -12.51 25.17 1.82
N SER A 33 -11.45 25.58 1.13
CA SER A 33 -11.53 26.05 -0.26
C SER A 33 -11.71 24.89 -1.23
N LEU A 34 -12.25 25.20 -2.41
CA LEU A 34 -12.39 24.22 -3.49
C LEU A 34 -11.05 23.59 -3.89
N ILE A 35 -9.96 24.38 -3.88
CA ILE A 35 -8.62 23.89 -4.21
C ILE A 35 -8.14 22.89 -3.16
N SER A 36 -8.20 23.23 -1.88
CA SER A 36 -7.85 22.30 -0.79
C SER A 36 -8.74 21.04 -0.83
N GLY A 37 -10.03 21.20 -1.13
CA GLY A 37 -10.96 20.11 -1.36
C GLY A 37 -10.51 19.15 -2.46
N PHE A 38 -10.08 19.66 -3.62
CA PHE A 38 -9.56 18.83 -4.71
C PHE A 38 -8.20 18.21 -4.39
N VAL A 39 -7.34 18.90 -3.64
CA VAL A 39 -6.05 18.36 -3.22
C VAL A 39 -6.25 17.14 -2.33
N GLN A 40 -7.12 17.20 -1.29
CA GLN A 40 -7.38 16.02 -0.45
C GLN A 40 -8.01 14.88 -1.27
N GLU A 41 -8.95 15.18 -2.17
CA GLU A 41 -9.64 14.18 -2.98
C GLU A 41 -8.65 13.41 -3.85
N ARG A 42 -7.76 14.14 -4.53
CA ARG A 42 -6.74 13.53 -5.38
C ARG A 42 -5.70 12.77 -4.56
N ALA A 43 -5.27 13.31 -3.43
CA ALA A 43 -4.28 12.66 -2.57
C ALA A 43 -4.83 11.37 -1.96
N LEU A 44 -6.08 11.36 -1.48
CA LEU A 44 -6.75 10.15 -0.99
C LEU A 44 -6.93 9.12 -2.10
N HIS A 45 -7.36 9.53 -3.29
CA HIS A 45 -7.48 8.61 -4.43
C HIS A 45 -6.12 8.00 -4.81
N LEU A 46 -5.05 8.79 -4.89
CA LEU A 46 -3.71 8.28 -5.18
C LEU A 46 -3.18 7.37 -4.06
N ALA A 47 -3.48 7.67 -2.79
CA ALA A 47 -3.15 6.78 -1.68
C ALA A 47 -3.79 5.40 -1.84
N ILE A 48 -5.07 5.34 -2.22
CA ILE A 48 -5.78 4.08 -2.49
C ILE A 48 -5.03 3.30 -3.56
N GLU A 49 -4.83 3.91 -4.74
CA GLU A 49 -4.26 3.20 -5.89
C GLU A 49 -2.82 2.75 -5.62
N CYS A 50 -2.00 3.55 -4.92
CA CYS A 50 -0.65 3.13 -4.54
C CYS A 50 -0.67 1.92 -3.60
N VAL A 51 -1.52 1.93 -2.57
CA VAL A 51 -1.63 0.81 -1.61
C VAL A 51 -2.10 -0.46 -2.32
N THR A 52 -3.12 -0.37 -3.18
CA THR A 52 -3.66 -1.54 -3.88
C THR A 52 -2.76 -2.05 -4.99
N ASP A 53 -2.05 -1.17 -5.71
CA ASP A 53 -1.03 -1.58 -6.68
C ASP A 53 0.09 -2.34 -6.00
N ILE A 54 0.64 -1.79 -4.90
CA ILE A 54 1.71 -2.44 -4.14
C ILE A 54 1.23 -3.80 -3.64
N GLY A 55 0.05 -3.86 -3.02
CA GLY A 55 -0.53 -5.12 -2.55
C GLY A 55 -0.71 -6.15 -3.67
N SER A 56 -1.19 -5.71 -4.85
CA SER A 56 -1.35 -6.60 -6.01
C SER A 56 0.00 -7.15 -6.50
N TYR A 57 1.04 -6.31 -6.59
CA TYR A 57 2.38 -6.78 -6.96
C TYR A 57 2.98 -7.75 -5.94
N LEU A 58 2.69 -7.58 -4.64
CA LEU A 58 3.10 -8.52 -3.61
C LEU A 58 2.36 -9.85 -3.76
N ILE A 59 1.04 -9.82 -3.95
CA ILE A 59 0.20 -11.01 -4.14
C ILE A 59 0.69 -11.83 -5.34
N ASP A 60 0.85 -11.19 -6.49
CA ASP A 60 1.34 -11.83 -7.71
C ASP A 60 2.79 -12.31 -7.55
N GLY A 61 3.62 -11.48 -6.92
CA GLY A 61 5.07 -11.71 -6.78
C GLY A 61 5.41 -12.87 -5.85
N PHE A 62 4.62 -13.11 -4.81
CA PHE A 62 4.82 -14.16 -3.81
C PHE A 62 3.83 -15.33 -3.94
N ILE A 63 2.97 -15.33 -4.97
CA ILE A 63 1.96 -16.38 -5.22
C ILE A 63 1.07 -16.56 -3.97
N MET A 64 0.59 -15.43 -3.45
CA MET A 64 -0.42 -15.43 -2.39
C MET A 64 -1.78 -15.85 -2.95
N ARG A 65 -2.82 -15.94 -2.11
CA ARG A 65 -4.18 -16.17 -2.62
C ARG A 65 -4.65 -15.00 -3.48
N ASP A 66 -5.48 -15.30 -4.49
CA ASP A 66 -6.07 -14.26 -5.35
C ASP A 66 -6.93 -13.28 -4.54
N ALA A 67 -6.84 -11.99 -4.90
CA ALA A 67 -7.71 -10.96 -4.36
C ALA A 67 -8.95 -10.75 -5.24
N SER A 68 -10.11 -10.65 -4.60
CA SER A 68 -11.41 -10.40 -5.25
C SER A 68 -11.89 -8.96 -5.16
N SER A 69 -11.26 -8.14 -4.31
CA SER A 69 -11.63 -6.74 -4.08
C SER A 69 -10.47 -5.96 -3.45
N TYR A 70 -10.65 -4.64 -3.30
CA TYR A 70 -9.63 -3.78 -2.67
C TYR A 70 -9.50 -4.07 -1.16
N ASP A 71 -10.61 -4.31 -0.46
CA ASP A 71 -10.60 -4.79 0.93
C ASP A 71 -9.81 -6.09 1.05
N ASP A 72 -10.01 -7.01 0.09
CA ASP A 72 -9.37 -8.32 0.07
C ASP A 72 -7.83 -8.22 -0.11
N ILE A 73 -7.35 -7.26 -0.91
CA ILE A 73 -5.90 -6.98 -1.03
C ILE A 73 -5.31 -6.60 0.33
N VAL A 74 -5.99 -5.74 1.10
CA VAL A 74 -5.53 -5.33 2.44
C VAL A 74 -5.57 -6.51 3.41
N ASP A 75 -6.63 -7.32 3.37
CA ASP A 75 -6.74 -8.52 4.19
C ASP A 75 -5.62 -9.51 3.90
N ILE A 76 -5.27 -9.75 2.63
CA ILE A 76 -4.16 -10.64 2.26
C ILE A 76 -2.82 -10.10 2.79
N MET A 77 -2.54 -8.81 2.60
CA MET A 77 -1.31 -8.21 3.14
C MET A 77 -1.20 -8.36 4.66
N ARG A 78 -2.33 -8.31 5.38
CA ARG A 78 -2.36 -8.53 6.83
C ARG A 78 -2.15 -10.00 7.18
N ASP A 79 -2.81 -10.91 6.49
CA ASP A 79 -2.72 -12.36 6.71
C ASP A 79 -1.27 -12.85 6.49
N GLU A 80 -0.62 -12.32 5.46
CA GLU A 80 0.79 -12.58 5.10
C GLU A 80 1.78 -11.72 5.90
N LYS A 81 1.30 -10.97 6.90
CA LYS A 81 2.09 -10.16 7.85
C LYS A 81 2.97 -9.08 7.20
N VAL A 82 2.62 -8.63 6.00
CA VAL A 82 3.21 -7.43 5.37
C VAL A 82 2.89 -6.20 6.22
N ILE A 83 1.66 -6.14 6.74
CA ILE A 83 1.15 -5.07 7.60
C ILE A 83 0.58 -5.66 8.90
N ASP A 84 0.49 -4.85 9.95
CA ASP A 84 -0.16 -5.28 11.20
C ASP A 84 -1.64 -4.90 11.24
N GLN A 85 -2.32 -5.33 12.32
CA GLN A 85 -3.75 -5.11 12.51
C GLN A 85 -4.14 -3.62 12.50
N PRO A 86 -3.50 -2.72 13.27
CA PRO A 86 -3.87 -1.30 13.26
C PRO A 86 -3.69 -0.62 11.89
N MET A 87 -2.60 -0.94 11.19
CA MET A 87 -2.38 -0.45 9.83
C MET A 87 -3.43 -0.99 8.87
N GLY A 88 -3.71 -2.30 8.94
CA GLY A 88 -4.74 -2.96 8.14
C GLY A 88 -6.11 -2.29 8.28
N GLU A 89 -6.55 -2.01 9.51
CA GLU A 89 -7.82 -1.31 9.75
C GLU A 89 -7.88 0.07 9.08
N THR A 90 -6.79 0.84 9.15
CA THR A 90 -6.71 2.16 8.53
C THR A 90 -6.69 2.06 7.00
N LEU A 91 -5.94 1.11 6.44
CA LEU A 91 -5.87 0.89 5.00
C LEU A 91 -7.18 0.35 4.44
N THR A 92 -7.91 -0.50 5.18
CA THR A 92 -9.27 -0.93 4.83
C THR A 92 -10.21 0.27 4.77
N ALA A 93 -10.15 1.17 5.76
CA ALA A 93 -10.95 2.39 5.73
C ALA A 93 -10.61 3.30 4.54
N LEU A 94 -9.32 3.39 4.18
CA LEU A 94 -8.85 4.12 3.00
C LEU A 94 -9.41 3.53 1.70
N VAL A 95 -9.22 2.24 1.43
CA VAL A 95 -9.63 1.66 0.14
C VAL A 95 -11.14 1.67 -0.08
N ARG A 96 -11.94 1.69 1.00
CA ARG A 96 -13.39 1.89 0.95
C ARG A 96 -13.80 3.26 0.45
N LEU A 97 -12.93 4.27 0.53
CA LEU A 97 -13.18 5.59 -0.04
C LEU A 97 -13.17 5.60 -1.57
N ARG A 98 -12.73 4.53 -2.24
CA ARG A 98 -12.65 4.49 -3.70
C ARG A 98 -13.99 4.81 -4.34
N ARG A 99 -15.06 4.13 -3.92
CA ARG A 99 -16.39 4.33 -4.49
C ARG A 99 -16.88 5.77 -4.28
N PRO A 100 -16.84 6.34 -3.06
CA PRO A 100 -17.08 7.76 -2.83
C PRO A 100 -16.29 8.70 -3.74
N LEU A 101 -14.99 8.46 -3.91
CA LEU A 101 -14.10 9.36 -4.64
C LEU A 101 -14.22 9.26 -6.17
N VAL A 102 -14.54 8.07 -6.72
CA VAL A 102 -14.46 7.84 -8.18
C VAL A 102 -15.80 7.60 -8.86
N GLN A 103 -16.84 7.23 -8.10
CA GLN A 103 -18.18 6.93 -8.64
C GLN A 103 -19.25 7.86 -8.06
N GLU A 104 -19.15 8.16 -6.77
CA GLU A 104 -20.12 9.00 -6.03
C GLU A 104 -19.54 10.40 -5.74
N TYR A 105 -18.61 10.86 -6.59
CA TYR A 105 -17.87 12.13 -6.41
C TYR A 105 -18.76 13.38 -6.34
N TYR A 106 -20.02 13.26 -6.76
CA TYR A 106 -21.05 14.31 -6.69
C TYR A 106 -21.57 14.51 -5.26
N ASP A 107 -21.47 13.50 -4.38
CA ASP A 107 -21.88 13.57 -2.97
C ASP A 107 -20.69 13.82 -2.02
N TRP A 108 -19.45 13.85 -2.53
CA TRP A 108 -18.25 14.10 -1.72
C TRP A 108 -18.21 15.54 -1.17
N ASN A 109 -18.20 15.68 0.16
CA ASN A 109 -18.15 16.97 0.83
C ASN A 109 -16.73 17.57 0.77
N ARG A 110 -16.49 18.46 -0.21
CA ARG A 110 -15.20 19.13 -0.42
C ARG A 110 -14.90 20.24 0.58
N THR A 111 -15.89 20.70 1.36
CA THR A 111 -15.69 21.78 2.34
C THR A 111 -15.29 21.27 3.72
N GLU A 112 -15.20 19.95 3.90
CA GLU A 112 -14.72 19.33 5.14
C GLU A 112 -13.47 18.49 4.91
N LEU A 113 -12.54 18.54 5.86
CA LEU A 113 -11.35 17.69 5.84
C LEU A 113 -11.75 16.27 6.22
N HIS A 114 -11.48 15.30 5.34
CA HIS A 114 -11.79 13.91 5.66
C HIS A 114 -10.97 13.41 6.87
N PRO A 115 -11.57 12.67 7.84
CA PRO A 115 -10.87 12.23 9.05
C PRO A 115 -9.62 11.38 8.82
N LEU A 116 -9.54 10.67 7.68
CA LEU A 116 -8.35 9.88 7.33
C LEU A 116 -7.16 10.74 6.86
N THR A 117 -7.37 11.99 6.44
CA THR A 117 -6.31 12.80 5.83
C THR A 117 -5.10 12.99 6.75
N THR A 118 -5.34 13.24 8.04
CA THR A 118 -4.26 13.43 9.04
C THR A 118 -3.53 12.12 9.38
N PRO A 119 -4.19 11.02 9.82
CA PRO A 119 -3.48 9.80 10.20
C PRO A 119 -2.76 9.13 9.03
N LEU A 120 -3.26 9.30 7.79
CA LEU A 120 -2.66 8.65 6.62
C LEU A 120 -1.22 9.08 6.33
N VAL A 121 -0.80 10.30 6.70
CA VAL A 121 0.58 10.73 6.48
C VAL A 121 1.57 9.82 7.20
N HIS A 122 1.27 9.42 8.44
CA HIS A 122 2.13 8.51 9.19
C HIS A 122 1.99 7.07 8.69
N VAL A 123 0.74 6.62 8.48
CA VAL A 123 0.44 5.25 8.06
C VAL A 123 1.05 4.91 6.70
N LEU A 124 1.00 5.82 5.72
CA LEU A 124 1.56 5.57 4.39
C LEU A 124 3.10 5.53 4.40
N LYS A 125 3.75 6.34 5.25
CA LYS A 125 5.21 6.28 5.43
C LYS A 125 5.63 4.96 6.07
N GLU A 126 4.92 4.54 7.11
CA GLU A 126 5.19 3.27 7.77
C GLU A 126 4.89 2.08 6.83
N PHE A 127 3.81 2.15 6.05
CA PHE A 127 3.46 1.15 5.05
C PHE A 127 4.62 0.93 4.06
N GLY A 128 5.18 2.00 3.48
CA GLY A 128 6.33 1.90 2.59
C GLY A 128 7.54 1.20 3.25
N GLN A 129 7.86 1.55 4.51
CA GLN A 129 8.95 0.92 5.26
C GLN A 129 8.71 -0.58 5.52
N ARG A 130 7.48 -0.96 5.85
CA ARG A 130 7.11 -2.36 6.06
C ARG A 130 7.18 -3.17 4.78
N VAL A 131 6.74 -2.62 3.65
CA VAL A 131 6.86 -3.27 2.34
C VAL A 131 8.33 -3.52 1.99
N TYR A 132 9.22 -2.55 2.21
CA TYR A 132 10.66 -2.78 2.04
C TYR A 132 11.19 -3.90 2.95
N THR A 133 10.84 -3.85 4.23
CA THR A 133 11.26 -4.87 5.20
C THR A 133 10.79 -6.27 4.81
N TYR A 134 9.54 -6.40 4.35
CA TYR A 134 8.98 -7.66 3.89
C TYR A 134 9.70 -8.19 2.65
N LEU A 135 9.94 -7.32 1.65
CA LEU A 135 10.69 -7.67 0.45
C LEU A 135 12.08 -8.19 0.77
N ASP A 136 12.81 -7.52 1.68
CA ASP A 136 14.16 -7.92 2.06
C ASP A 136 14.16 -9.27 2.79
N GLN A 137 13.24 -9.47 3.74
CA GLN A 137 13.11 -10.72 4.51
C GLN A 137 12.81 -11.93 3.63
N GLU A 138 11.84 -11.80 2.72
CA GLU A 138 11.44 -12.92 1.87
C GLU A 138 12.44 -13.22 0.75
N LEU A 139 13.17 -12.22 0.25
CA LEU A 139 14.22 -12.45 -0.74
C LEU A 139 15.46 -13.11 -0.12
N ASP A 140 15.81 -12.73 1.11
CA ASP A 140 16.89 -13.38 1.85
C ASP A 140 16.55 -14.85 2.17
N SER A 141 15.31 -15.12 2.60
CA SER A 141 14.85 -16.48 2.89
C SER A 141 14.91 -17.38 1.64
N LEU A 142 14.50 -16.86 0.47
CA LEU A 142 14.59 -17.57 -0.81
C LEU A 142 16.03 -17.83 -1.26
N THR A 143 16.94 -16.91 -0.97
CA THR A 143 18.37 -17.08 -1.29
C THR A 143 18.97 -18.23 -0.46
N VAL A 144 18.68 -18.28 0.84
CA VAL A 144 19.16 -19.36 1.73
C VAL A 144 18.62 -20.72 1.31
N VAL A 145 17.31 -20.84 1.03
CA VAL A 145 16.68 -22.11 0.60
C VAL A 145 17.29 -22.64 -0.71
N ASN A 146 17.69 -21.76 -1.63
CA ASN A 146 18.32 -22.16 -2.88
C ASN A 146 19.78 -22.61 -2.68
N VAL A 147 20.51 -22.02 -1.73
CA VAL A 147 21.88 -22.46 -1.37
C VAL A 147 21.85 -23.84 -0.73
N ASP A 148 20.94 -24.10 0.22
CA ASP A 148 20.84 -25.40 0.91
C ASP A 148 20.51 -26.55 -0.06
N ARG A 149 19.65 -26.30 -1.05
CA ARG A 149 19.32 -27.26 -2.11
C ARG A 149 20.49 -27.53 -3.06
N ALA A 150 21.36 -26.55 -3.31
CA ALA A 150 22.55 -26.72 -4.14
C ALA A 150 23.67 -27.50 -3.43
N SER A 151 23.80 -27.36 -2.11
CA SER A 151 24.78 -28.11 -1.29
C SER A 151 24.36 -29.56 -0.97
N GLY A 152 23.10 -29.92 -1.16
CA GLY A 152 22.57 -31.25 -0.83
C GLY A 152 22.79 -32.36 -1.87
N ASN A 153 23.41 -32.09 -3.02
CA ASN A 153 23.46 -33.05 -4.14
C ASN A 153 24.85 -33.68 -4.41
N SER A 154 25.79 -33.58 -3.47
CA SER A 154 27.11 -34.23 -3.57
C SER A 154 27.34 -35.21 -2.43
N THR A 155 26.59 -36.31 -2.39
CA THR A 155 27.02 -37.60 -1.81
C THR A 155 26.00 -38.69 -2.14
N SER A 156 26.22 -39.37 -3.26
CA SER A 156 25.87 -40.79 -3.45
C SER A 156 26.64 -41.31 -4.66
N THR A 157 27.70 -42.05 -4.32
CA THR A 157 28.40 -43.14 -5.04
C THR A 157 28.19 -43.32 -6.53
#